data_AF-A0A848XAT4-F1
#
_entry.id   AF-A0A848XAT4-F1
#
_cell.length_a   1.000
_cell.length_b   1.000
_cell.length_c   1.000
_cell.angle_alpha   90.00
_cell.angle_beta   90.00
_cell.angle_gamma   90.00
#
_symmetry.space_group_name_H-M   'P 1'
#
loop_
_entity.id
_entity.type
_entity.pdbx_description
1 polymer ?
#
loop_
_entity_poly.entity_id
_entity_poly.type
_entity_poly.pdbx_seq_one_letter_code
_entity_poly.pdbx_strand_id
1 'polypeptide(L)'
;MSSSSTIVPVILCGGQGTRLWPLSRQSYPKQFAPLLGTESLFQKAALRLSGPGFAAPYLLTQDAYRFVVAAQMDQAGLPVEAGRIVIEPQPRGTAPAALAAALLVAQSDPDALMLLAPSDHVIADPAAFASALEKAATAAKDGAIVLFGVPPTRPETGYGYLELGPEARAPVQPLAGFREKPGTDEARAMAESGRHLWNAGLFLCKARSLIAAFEAHAPDYLPPVTAAVEGAAPDLGFLRLAPGTWGGLEDRSLDYAVMEKAAGLSVAPLDAGWSDLGDWAAVGQHMAADAKGVSTSGPVTAVDCQDVVLRSESEALQLVGIGLRDVIAVAMDDAVLVADSSRAQEVREAVEALRAAGAPQADQLPRDYRPWGWYETLVSGDRFQVKRIVVEPGGQLSLQSHLHRAEHWVVVAGTAKVTIEETETLVTENESIYVPLGARHRLGNPGKVQLTLIEVQTGRYLGEDDITRYGDIYARK
;
A
#
# COMPACT_ATOMS: atom_id res chain seq x y z
N MET A 1 -3.03 -27.78 -25.36
CA MET A 1 -3.05 -26.54 -24.54
C MET A 1 -3.26 -26.99 -23.11
N SER A 2 -2.17 -27.13 -22.36
CA SER A 2 -2.22 -27.63 -20.97
C SER A 2 -3.05 -26.66 -20.14
N SER A 3 -4.04 -27.13 -19.39
CA SER A 3 -4.83 -26.30 -18.49
C SER A 3 -3.89 -25.74 -17.42
N SER A 4 -3.40 -24.51 -17.61
CA SER A 4 -2.70 -23.80 -16.54
C SER A 4 -3.69 -23.62 -15.41
N SER A 5 -3.47 -24.31 -14.29
CA SER A 5 -4.21 -24.10 -13.06
C SER A 5 -4.18 -22.61 -12.71
N THR A 6 -5.34 -22.00 -12.61
CA THR A 6 -5.48 -20.60 -12.24
C THR A 6 -4.94 -20.37 -10.82
N ILE A 7 -4.04 -19.40 -10.65
CA ILE A 7 -3.51 -18.98 -9.34
C ILE A 7 -4.40 -17.86 -8.80
N VAL A 8 -4.78 -17.90 -7.53
CA VAL A 8 -5.49 -16.82 -6.84
C VAL A 8 -4.45 -15.86 -6.22
N PRO A 9 -4.28 -14.64 -6.74
CA PRO A 9 -3.40 -13.68 -6.10
C PRO A 9 -3.98 -13.21 -4.77
N VAL A 10 -3.11 -13.05 -3.77
CA VAL A 10 -3.43 -12.42 -2.49
C VAL A 10 -2.43 -11.30 -2.26
N ILE A 11 -2.88 -10.06 -2.44
CA ILE A 11 -2.03 -8.88 -2.36
C ILE A 11 -2.17 -8.24 -0.98
N LEU A 12 -1.08 -8.17 -0.23
CA LEU A 12 -1.03 -7.63 1.12
C LEU A 12 -0.78 -6.11 1.06
N CYS A 13 -1.79 -5.31 1.43
CA CYS A 13 -1.83 -3.86 1.28
C CYS A 13 -1.75 -3.09 2.62
N GLY A 14 -1.41 -3.77 3.72
CA GLY A 14 -1.44 -3.20 5.08
C GLY A 14 -0.17 -2.45 5.54
N GLY A 15 0.90 -2.44 4.73
CA GLY A 15 2.17 -1.81 5.12
C GLY A 15 2.04 -0.29 5.31
N GLN A 16 2.67 0.27 6.35
CA GLN A 16 2.66 1.73 6.60
C GLN A 16 3.82 2.47 5.93
N GLY A 17 4.99 1.82 5.79
CA GLY A 17 6.17 2.33 5.07
C GLY A 17 6.55 3.78 5.37
N THR A 18 7.24 4.08 6.48
CA THR A 18 7.60 5.45 6.90
C THR A 18 8.99 5.92 6.47
N ARG A 19 9.84 5.01 5.95
CA ARG A 19 11.24 5.31 5.56
C ARG A 19 11.39 6.14 4.28
N LEU A 20 10.30 6.35 3.54
CA LEU A 20 10.25 7.20 2.35
C LEU A 20 9.53 8.54 2.63
N TRP A 21 9.49 8.98 3.90
CA TRP A 21 9.12 10.34 4.24
C TRP A 21 9.99 11.34 3.43
N PRO A 22 9.45 12.48 2.94
CA PRO A 22 8.14 13.06 3.23
C PRO A 22 7.00 12.48 2.40
N LEU A 23 7.32 11.71 1.36
CA LEU A 23 6.37 11.20 0.38
C LEU A 23 5.46 10.12 0.96
N SER A 24 6.02 9.18 1.72
CA SER A 24 5.24 8.16 2.42
C SER A 24 4.95 8.57 3.85
N ARG A 25 3.68 8.45 4.25
CA ARG A 25 3.21 8.75 5.61
C ARG A 25 2.21 7.70 6.06
N GLN A 26 1.87 7.70 7.34
CA GLN A 26 0.90 6.75 7.87
C GLN A 26 -0.45 6.83 7.15
N SER A 27 -0.91 8.03 6.76
CA SER A 27 -2.14 8.20 5.99
C SER A 27 -2.04 7.77 4.53
N TYR A 28 -0.83 7.67 3.98
CA TYR A 28 -0.59 7.30 2.58
C TYR A 28 0.78 6.59 2.43
N PRO A 29 0.77 5.27 2.63
CA PRO A 29 1.98 4.47 2.55
C PRO A 29 2.64 4.41 1.18
N LYS A 30 3.91 4.00 1.17
CA LYS A 30 4.73 3.93 -0.04
C LYS A 30 4.11 3.11 -1.19
N GLN A 31 3.33 2.06 -0.90
CA GLN A 31 2.77 1.21 -1.96
C GLN A 31 1.83 1.97 -2.89
N PHE A 32 1.18 3.03 -2.39
CA PHE A 32 0.24 3.82 -3.18
C PHE A 32 0.94 4.98 -3.91
N ALA A 33 2.20 5.27 -3.61
CA ALA A 33 2.91 6.37 -4.24
C ALA A 33 3.57 5.98 -5.57
N PRO A 34 3.53 6.84 -6.60
CA PRO A 34 4.18 6.63 -7.89
C PRO A 34 5.69 6.87 -7.80
N LEU A 35 6.42 5.93 -7.18
CA LEU A 35 7.85 6.07 -6.93
C LEU A 35 8.70 5.93 -8.20
N LEU A 36 8.28 5.08 -9.15
CA LEU A 36 9.04 4.78 -10.36
C LEU A 36 8.13 4.92 -11.58
N GLY A 37 8.01 6.13 -12.13
CA GLY A 37 7.08 6.44 -13.22
C GLY A 37 5.71 6.86 -12.71
N THR A 38 4.66 6.59 -13.47
CA THR A 38 3.30 7.11 -13.21
C THR A 38 2.43 6.19 -12.36
N GLU A 39 2.71 4.90 -12.36
CA GLU A 39 1.95 3.90 -11.59
C GLU A 39 2.57 3.70 -10.20
N SER A 40 1.71 3.48 -9.20
CA SER A 40 2.14 3.08 -7.86
C SER A 40 2.72 1.67 -7.82
N LEU A 41 3.46 1.32 -6.76
CA LEU A 41 3.94 -0.05 -6.57
C LEU A 41 2.78 -1.05 -6.47
N PHE A 42 1.70 -0.65 -5.80
CA PHE A 42 0.48 -1.45 -5.67
C PHE A 42 -0.15 -1.72 -7.04
N GLN A 43 -0.29 -0.69 -7.89
CA GLN A 43 -0.83 -0.85 -9.24
C GLN A 43 0.04 -1.79 -10.08
N LYS A 44 1.37 -1.63 -10.01
CA LYS A 44 2.30 -2.54 -10.70
C LYS A 44 2.19 -3.98 -10.21
N ALA A 45 2.01 -4.19 -8.91
CA ALA A 45 1.78 -5.52 -8.35
C ALA A 45 0.46 -6.13 -8.85
N ALA A 46 -0.63 -5.35 -8.85
CA ALA A 46 -1.93 -5.79 -9.34
C ALA A 46 -1.91 -6.13 -10.84
N LEU A 47 -1.32 -5.26 -11.67
CA LEU A 47 -1.17 -5.48 -13.11
C LEU A 47 -0.34 -6.74 -13.40
N ARG A 48 0.78 -6.93 -12.71
CA ARG A 48 1.65 -8.11 -12.83
C ARG A 48 0.94 -9.42 -12.45
N LEU A 49 -0.06 -9.35 -11.57
CA LEU A 49 -0.83 -10.50 -11.08
C LEU A 49 -2.23 -10.55 -11.68
N SER A 50 -2.40 -9.99 -12.88
CA SER A 50 -3.65 -9.99 -13.64
C SER A 50 -3.50 -10.70 -14.98
N GLY A 51 -4.62 -11.01 -15.63
CA GLY A 51 -4.65 -11.65 -16.95
C GLY A 51 -4.65 -13.19 -16.91
N PRO A 52 -4.37 -13.85 -18.06
CA PRO A 52 -4.47 -15.29 -18.18
C PRO A 52 -3.58 -16.03 -17.17
N GLY A 53 -4.15 -17.03 -16.48
CA GLY A 53 -3.45 -17.80 -15.44
C GLY A 53 -3.69 -17.28 -14.02
N PHE A 54 -4.32 -16.11 -13.86
CA PHE A 54 -4.72 -15.57 -12.56
C PHE A 54 -6.24 -15.49 -12.42
N ALA A 55 -6.72 -15.74 -11.20
CA ALA A 55 -8.09 -15.43 -10.80
C ALA A 55 -8.18 -13.98 -10.32
N ALA A 56 -9.39 -13.51 -10.03
CA ALA A 56 -9.57 -12.23 -9.33
C ALA A 56 -8.81 -12.24 -7.99
N PRO A 57 -8.02 -11.19 -7.68
CA PRO A 57 -7.18 -11.16 -6.49
C PRO A 57 -8.01 -10.93 -5.21
N TYR A 58 -7.54 -11.44 -4.07
CA TYR A 58 -7.91 -10.90 -2.76
C TYR A 58 -6.94 -9.79 -2.37
N LEU A 59 -7.46 -8.65 -1.92
CA LEU A 59 -6.70 -7.48 -1.51
C LEU A 59 -6.89 -7.30 0.00
N LEU A 60 -5.89 -7.65 0.80
CA LEU A 60 -5.95 -7.60 2.26
C LEU A 60 -5.45 -6.24 2.71
N THR A 61 -6.29 -5.47 3.40
CA THR A 61 -5.97 -4.10 3.77
C THR A 61 -6.57 -3.73 5.12
N GLN A 62 -6.05 -2.69 5.74
CA GLN A 62 -6.71 -2.05 6.88
C GLN A 62 -7.79 -1.06 6.44
N ASP A 63 -8.68 -0.71 7.38
CA ASP A 63 -9.81 0.18 7.14
C ASP A 63 -9.39 1.49 6.47
N ALA A 64 -8.33 2.14 6.98
CA ALA A 64 -7.85 3.43 6.50
C ALA A 64 -7.46 3.44 5.01
N TYR A 65 -7.09 2.31 4.42
CA TYR A 65 -6.59 2.23 3.04
C TYR A 65 -7.60 1.66 2.03
N ARG A 66 -8.77 1.19 2.49
CA ARG A 66 -9.75 0.50 1.62
C ARG A 66 -10.15 1.31 0.37
N PHE A 67 -10.28 2.63 0.51
CA PHE A 67 -10.69 3.50 -0.59
C PHE A 67 -9.55 3.78 -1.58
N VAL A 68 -8.31 3.97 -1.10
CA VAL A 68 -7.17 4.14 -2.01
C VAL A 68 -6.88 2.84 -2.76
N VAL A 69 -7.02 1.67 -2.12
CA VAL A 69 -6.92 0.36 -2.77
C VAL A 69 -7.95 0.24 -3.89
N ALA A 70 -9.23 0.52 -3.61
CA ALA A 70 -10.30 0.47 -4.61
C ALA A 70 -10.05 1.44 -5.77
N ALA A 71 -9.71 2.69 -5.45
CA ALA A 71 -9.47 3.73 -6.45
C ALA A 71 -8.27 3.40 -7.35
N GLN A 72 -7.17 2.88 -6.81
CA GLN A 72 -6.00 2.54 -7.63
C GLN A 72 -6.21 1.30 -8.49
N MET A 73 -7.02 0.33 -8.05
CA MET A 73 -7.43 -0.80 -8.89
C MET A 73 -8.28 -0.34 -10.08
N ASP A 74 -9.23 0.57 -9.85
CA ASP A 74 -10.03 1.17 -10.92
C ASP A 74 -9.17 1.98 -11.90
N GLN A 75 -8.27 2.82 -11.40
CA GLN A 75 -7.29 3.57 -12.21
C GLN A 75 -6.36 2.67 -13.04
N ALA A 76 -6.05 1.47 -12.55
CA ALA A 76 -5.28 0.46 -13.27
C ALA A 76 -6.12 -0.33 -14.30
N GLY A 77 -7.43 -0.04 -14.43
CA GLY A 77 -8.34 -0.77 -15.31
C GLY A 77 -8.69 -2.17 -14.82
N LEU A 78 -8.55 -2.43 -13.52
CA LEU A 78 -8.79 -3.72 -12.88
C LEU A 78 -9.93 -3.60 -11.84
N PRO A 79 -11.19 -3.36 -12.25
CA PRO A 79 -12.30 -3.24 -11.31
C PRO A 79 -12.43 -4.53 -10.49
N VAL A 80 -12.54 -4.36 -9.17
CA VAL A 80 -12.50 -5.47 -8.22
C VAL A 80 -13.91 -5.99 -7.94
N GLU A 81 -14.07 -7.32 -7.95
CA GLU A 81 -15.33 -7.96 -7.59
C GLU A 81 -15.71 -7.66 -6.13
N ALA A 82 -17.01 -7.56 -5.86
CA ALA A 82 -17.51 -7.32 -4.51
C ALA A 82 -17.02 -8.42 -3.54
N GLY A 83 -16.49 -8.00 -2.39
CA GLY A 83 -15.99 -8.88 -1.33
C GLY A 83 -14.53 -9.33 -1.49
N ARG A 84 -13.83 -8.90 -2.55
CA ARG A 84 -12.40 -9.23 -2.75
C ARG A 84 -11.43 -8.27 -2.08
N ILE A 85 -11.85 -7.05 -1.77
CA ILE A 85 -11.12 -6.18 -0.85
C ILE A 85 -11.55 -6.55 0.56
N VAL A 86 -10.64 -7.14 1.31
CA VAL A 86 -10.88 -7.69 2.64
C VAL A 86 -10.27 -6.75 3.68
N ILE A 87 -11.14 -6.20 4.53
CA ILE A 87 -10.76 -5.24 5.55
C ILE A 87 -10.45 -5.98 6.85
N GLU A 88 -9.19 -5.92 7.26
CA GLU A 88 -8.71 -6.40 8.55
C GLU A 88 -9.29 -5.56 9.69
N PRO A 89 -9.69 -6.16 10.83
CA PRO A 89 -10.22 -5.41 11.96
C PRO A 89 -9.20 -4.44 12.56
N GLN A 90 -7.94 -4.88 12.65
CA GLN A 90 -6.79 -4.13 13.18
C GLN A 90 -5.50 -4.68 12.56
N PRO A 91 -4.46 -3.85 12.36
CA PRO A 91 -3.15 -4.34 11.91
C PRO A 91 -2.52 -5.28 12.94
N ARG A 92 -2.12 -6.49 12.50
CA ARG A 92 -1.50 -7.53 13.34
C ARG A 92 -0.41 -8.32 12.60
N GLY A 93 0.28 -7.66 11.67
CA GLY A 93 1.31 -8.27 10.83
C GLY A 93 0.74 -9.09 9.69
N THR A 94 1.61 -9.79 8.94
CA THR A 94 1.20 -10.53 7.73
C THR A 94 0.64 -11.92 8.02
N ALA A 95 0.89 -12.50 9.20
CA ALA A 95 0.40 -13.83 9.55
C ALA A 95 -1.15 -13.92 9.55
N PRO A 96 -1.90 -13.09 10.28
CA PRO A 96 -3.35 -13.21 10.31
C PRO A 96 -4.00 -12.84 8.97
N ALA A 97 -3.43 -11.89 8.23
CA ALA A 97 -3.88 -11.56 6.87
C ALA A 97 -3.74 -12.75 5.91
N ALA A 98 -2.59 -13.45 5.95
CA ALA A 98 -2.34 -14.63 5.13
C ALA A 98 -3.28 -15.79 5.49
N LEU A 99 -3.52 -16.03 6.78
CA LEU A 99 -4.46 -17.07 7.23
C LEU A 99 -5.90 -16.74 6.83
N ALA A 100 -6.34 -15.49 7.02
CA ALA A 100 -7.68 -15.05 6.60
C ALA A 100 -7.90 -15.26 5.10
N ALA A 101 -6.90 -14.91 4.28
CA ALA A 101 -6.95 -15.14 2.84
C ALA A 101 -7.01 -16.63 2.49
N ALA A 102 -6.21 -17.49 3.13
CA ALA A 102 -6.25 -18.93 2.88
C ALA A 102 -7.60 -19.54 3.25
N LEU A 103 -8.21 -19.13 4.37
CA LEU A 103 -9.55 -19.58 4.77
C LEU A 103 -10.61 -19.14 3.74
N LEU A 104 -10.57 -17.89 3.27
CA LEU A 104 -11.47 -17.38 2.23
C LEU A 104 -11.31 -18.14 0.90
N VAL A 105 -10.07 -18.41 0.47
CA VAL A 105 -9.80 -19.20 -0.74
C VAL A 105 -10.30 -20.64 -0.56
N ALA A 106 -10.05 -21.25 0.61
CA ALA A 106 -10.43 -22.63 0.91
C ALA A 106 -11.94 -22.85 0.97
N GLN A 107 -12.75 -21.81 1.25
CA GLN A 107 -14.22 -21.90 1.15
C GLN A 107 -14.69 -22.23 -0.27
N SER A 108 -13.96 -21.77 -1.30
CA SER A 108 -14.26 -22.06 -2.70
C SER A 108 -13.58 -23.34 -3.16
N ASP A 109 -12.26 -23.45 -2.94
CA ASP A 109 -11.48 -24.63 -3.27
C ASP A 109 -10.25 -24.74 -2.34
N PRO A 110 -10.19 -25.72 -1.43
CA PRO A 110 -9.05 -25.91 -0.55
C PRO A 110 -7.77 -26.38 -1.28
N ASP A 111 -7.88 -26.90 -2.51
CA ASP A 111 -6.73 -27.25 -3.37
C ASP A 111 -6.27 -26.07 -4.26
N ALA A 112 -6.97 -24.94 -4.26
CA ALA A 112 -6.61 -23.80 -5.09
C ALA A 112 -5.21 -23.29 -4.75
N LEU A 113 -4.41 -23.02 -5.79
CA LEU A 113 -3.14 -22.34 -5.64
C LEU A 113 -3.38 -20.87 -5.32
N MET A 114 -2.74 -20.37 -4.28
CA MET A 114 -2.73 -18.97 -3.92
C MET A 114 -1.29 -18.44 -3.91
N LEU A 115 -1.11 -17.22 -4.40
CA LEU A 115 0.15 -16.49 -4.34
C LEU A 115 0.01 -15.31 -3.39
N LEU A 116 0.62 -15.39 -2.21
CA LEU A 116 0.78 -14.26 -1.30
C LEU A 116 1.87 -13.34 -1.87
N ALA A 117 1.53 -12.08 -2.08
CA ALA A 117 2.40 -11.09 -2.66
C ALA A 117 2.35 -9.75 -1.91
N PRO A 118 3.51 -9.14 -1.59
CA PRO A 118 3.57 -7.78 -1.09
C PRO A 118 3.15 -6.78 -2.17
N SER A 119 2.43 -5.73 -1.76
CA SER A 119 1.98 -4.64 -2.66
C SER A 119 3.09 -3.64 -3.00
N ASP A 120 4.25 -3.73 -2.35
CA ASP A 120 5.25 -2.66 -2.24
C ASP A 120 6.63 -3.05 -2.78
N HIS A 121 6.70 -4.10 -3.58
CA HIS A 121 7.94 -4.60 -4.21
C HIS A 121 8.01 -4.25 -5.69
N VAL A 122 9.22 -3.92 -6.15
CA VAL A 122 9.57 -3.82 -7.56
C VAL A 122 9.99 -5.20 -8.07
N ILE A 123 9.54 -5.54 -9.28
CA ILE A 123 10.07 -6.63 -10.09
C ILE A 123 10.26 -6.08 -11.49
N ALA A 124 11.52 -5.88 -11.89
CA ALA A 124 11.87 -5.23 -13.14
C ALA A 124 11.71 -6.12 -14.38
N ASP A 125 11.77 -7.44 -14.21
CA ASP A 125 11.58 -8.42 -15.29
C ASP A 125 10.32 -9.28 -15.06
N PRO A 126 9.16 -8.89 -15.63
CA PRO A 126 7.93 -9.66 -15.54
C PRO A 126 8.02 -11.06 -16.16
N ALA A 127 8.86 -11.25 -17.19
CA ALA A 127 8.98 -12.54 -17.89
C ALA A 127 9.77 -13.54 -17.03
N ALA A 128 10.86 -13.09 -16.40
CA ALA A 128 11.60 -13.90 -15.43
C ALA A 128 10.71 -14.29 -14.24
N PHE A 129 9.89 -13.35 -13.73
CA PHE A 129 8.92 -13.61 -12.68
C PHE A 129 7.86 -14.65 -13.08
N ALA A 130 7.25 -14.50 -14.26
CA ALA A 130 6.28 -15.47 -14.76
C ALA A 130 6.89 -16.88 -14.92
N SER A 131 8.14 -16.96 -15.42
CA SER A 131 8.86 -18.23 -15.55
C SER A 131 9.15 -18.88 -14.20
N ALA A 132 9.55 -18.10 -13.19
CA ALA A 132 9.75 -18.60 -11.83
C ALA A 132 8.44 -19.09 -11.21
N LEU A 133 7.34 -18.35 -11.42
CA LEU A 133 6.01 -18.68 -10.92
C LEU A 133 5.48 -19.99 -11.53
N GLU A 134 5.64 -20.20 -12.84
CA GLU A 134 5.23 -21.43 -13.52
C GLU A 134 5.95 -22.67 -12.95
N LYS A 135 7.25 -22.55 -12.70
CA LYS A 135 8.07 -23.63 -12.12
C LYS A 135 7.65 -23.90 -10.67
N ALA A 136 7.45 -22.85 -9.88
CA ALA A 136 6.94 -22.94 -8.51
C ALA A 136 5.56 -23.60 -8.44
N ALA A 137 4.67 -23.31 -9.40
CA ALA A 137 3.31 -23.86 -9.43
C ALA A 137 3.29 -25.39 -9.54
N THR A 138 4.27 -26.00 -10.19
CA THR A 138 4.39 -27.47 -10.25
C THR A 138 4.59 -28.05 -8.84
N ALA A 139 5.59 -27.55 -8.09
CA ALA A 139 5.84 -28.02 -6.73
C ALA A 139 4.69 -27.68 -5.75
N ALA A 140 4.06 -26.51 -5.90
CA ALA A 140 2.95 -26.10 -5.07
C ALA A 140 1.71 -27.01 -5.26
N LYS A 141 1.47 -27.53 -6.47
CA LYS A 141 0.39 -28.51 -6.73
C LYS A 141 0.60 -29.81 -5.98
N ASP A 142 1.85 -30.21 -5.79
CA ASP A 142 2.21 -31.41 -5.03
C ASP A 142 2.17 -31.16 -3.51
N GLY A 143 1.77 -29.96 -3.08
CA GLY A 143 1.49 -29.61 -1.69
C GLY A 143 2.57 -28.77 -1.02
N ALA A 144 3.68 -28.48 -1.71
CA ALA A 144 4.75 -27.65 -1.15
C ALA A 144 4.30 -26.19 -0.92
N ILE A 145 4.88 -25.56 0.09
CA ILE A 145 4.89 -24.10 0.22
C ILE A 145 6.19 -23.60 -0.40
N VAL A 146 6.08 -22.86 -1.50
CA VAL A 146 7.22 -22.38 -2.29
C VAL A 146 7.46 -20.90 -2.00
N LEU A 147 8.64 -20.58 -1.49
CA LEU A 147 9.15 -19.23 -1.30
C LEU A 147 9.94 -18.80 -2.54
N PHE A 148 10.11 -17.50 -2.75
CA PHE A 148 10.95 -16.96 -3.82
C PHE A 148 12.19 -16.31 -3.26
N GLY A 149 13.35 -16.73 -3.77
CA GLY A 149 14.66 -16.32 -3.26
C GLY A 149 15.45 -15.47 -4.24
N VAL A 150 15.94 -14.30 -3.81
CA VAL A 150 16.74 -13.39 -4.65
C VAL A 150 18.23 -13.50 -4.29
N PRO A 151 19.16 -13.55 -5.25
CA PRO A 151 20.59 -13.56 -4.94
C PRO A 151 21.03 -12.34 -4.11
N PRO A 152 21.69 -12.52 -2.96
CA PRO A 152 22.18 -11.41 -2.15
C PRO A 152 23.29 -10.64 -2.87
N THR A 153 23.18 -9.32 -2.89
CA THR A 153 24.23 -8.42 -3.42
C THR A 153 24.96 -7.63 -2.32
N ARG A 154 24.47 -7.70 -1.08
CA ARG A 154 25.04 -7.06 0.11
C ARG A 154 24.63 -7.81 1.38
N PRO A 155 25.27 -7.57 2.53
CA PRO A 155 24.79 -8.10 3.81
C PRO A 155 23.62 -7.27 4.35
N GLU A 156 22.41 -7.53 3.85
CA GLU A 156 21.19 -6.85 4.31
C GLU A 156 20.63 -7.50 5.58
N THR A 157 20.41 -6.75 6.65
CA THR A 157 19.84 -7.26 7.92
C THR A 157 18.32 -7.14 7.98
N GLY A 158 17.72 -6.34 7.09
CA GLY A 158 16.28 -6.15 7.00
C GLY A 158 15.52 -7.28 6.30
N TYR A 159 16.22 -8.21 5.65
CA TYR A 159 15.63 -9.31 4.88
C TYR A 159 15.79 -10.66 5.58
N GLY A 160 14.90 -11.59 5.23
CA GLY A 160 15.07 -13.01 5.51
C GLY A 160 16.10 -13.66 4.60
N TYR A 161 16.81 -14.69 5.10
CA TYR A 161 17.75 -15.51 4.33
C TYR A 161 17.25 -16.95 4.24
N LEU A 162 17.20 -17.46 3.02
CA LEU A 162 16.76 -18.79 2.63
C LEU A 162 17.99 -19.65 2.32
N GLU A 163 18.32 -20.59 3.18
CA GLU A 163 19.45 -21.51 2.99
C GLU A 163 19.09 -22.61 1.99
N LEU A 164 19.91 -22.73 0.95
CA LEU A 164 19.74 -23.71 -0.12
C LEU A 164 20.27 -25.09 0.31
N GLY A 165 19.58 -26.15 -0.11
CA GLY A 165 20.05 -27.52 0.05
C GLY A 165 21.37 -27.82 -0.70
N PRO A 166 22.14 -28.83 -0.26
CA PRO A 166 23.49 -29.12 -0.77
C PRO A 166 23.58 -29.52 -2.26
N GLU A 167 22.47 -29.95 -2.89
CA GLU A 167 22.39 -30.33 -4.31
C GLU A 167 21.51 -29.38 -5.14
N ALA A 168 21.46 -28.10 -4.76
CA ALA A 168 20.67 -27.05 -5.39
C ALA A 168 21.01 -26.81 -6.87
N ARG A 169 20.31 -27.50 -7.79
CA ARG A 169 20.38 -27.29 -9.25
C ARG A 169 19.02 -27.30 -9.96
N ALA A 170 17.95 -27.63 -9.23
CA ALA A 170 16.60 -27.67 -9.78
C ALA A 170 15.99 -26.27 -9.78
N PRO A 171 15.05 -25.96 -10.69
CA PRO A 171 14.40 -24.65 -10.70
C PRO A 171 13.54 -24.34 -9.47
N VAL A 172 13.12 -25.38 -8.75
CA VAL A 172 12.53 -25.32 -7.41
C VAL A 172 13.23 -26.38 -6.58
N GLN A 173 13.64 -26.05 -5.37
CA GLN A 173 14.46 -26.93 -4.54
C GLN A 173 14.02 -26.90 -3.07
N PRO A 174 14.25 -27.99 -2.31
CA PRO A 174 13.99 -27.99 -0.87
C PRO A 174 14.79 -26.89 -0.16
N LEU A 175 14.12 -26.21 0.76
CA LEU A 175 14.74 -25.21 1.63
C LEU A 175 15.40 -25.92 2.83
N ALA A 176 16.68 -25.67 3.06
CA ALA A 176 17.41 -26.29 4.18
C ALA A 176 17.16 -25.54 5.50
N GLY A 177 16.97 -24.23 5.43
CA GLY A 177 16.71 -23.38 6.57
C GLY A 177 16.20 -22.01 6.16
N PHE A 178 15.52 -21.34 7.08
CA PHE A 178 15.11 -19.95 6.95
C PHE A 178 15.54 -19.21 8.22
N ARG A 179 16.21 -18.07 8.05
CA ARG A 179 16.51 -17.10 9.11
C ARG A 179 15.92 -15.73 8.79
N GLU A 180 14.97 -15.24 9.59
CA GLU A 180 14.37 -13.92 9.37
C GLU A 180 15.15 -12.81 10.10
N LYS A 181 15.62 -11.81 9.34
CA LYS A 181 16.34 -10.61 9.81
C LYS A 181 17.53 -10.92 10.74
N PRO A 182 18.58 -11.57 10.22
CA PRO A 182 19.76 -11.90 11.00
C PRO A 182 20.53 -10.66 11.47
N GLY A 183 21.37 -10.84 12.49
CA GLY A 183 22.33 -9.82 12.91
C GLY A 183 23.40 -9.54 11.85
N THR A 184 24.13 -8.44 11.98
CA THR A 184 25.10 -7.97 10.97
C THR A 184 26.15 -9.02 10.56
N ASP A 185 26.74 -9.72 11.52
CA ASP A 185 27.77 -10.73 11.23
C ASP A 185 27.19 -11.99 10.57
N GLU A 186 25.98 -12.41 11.00
CA GLU A 186 25.24 -13.50 10.37
C GLU A 186 24.88 -13.14 8.92
N ALA A 187 24.33 -11.94 8.68
CA ALA A 187 23.98 -11.46 7.35
C ALA A 187 25.18 -11.44 6.40
N ARG A 188 26.35 -11.02 6.89
CA ARG A 188 27.62 -11.05 6.15
C ARG A 188 28.00 -12.47 5.76
N ALA A 189 28.07 -13.37 6.73
CA ALA A 189 28.42 -14.76 6.46
C ALA A 189 27.44 -15.43 5.48
N MET A 190 26.14 -15.16 5.61
CA MET A 190 25.11 -15.70 4.73
C MET A 190 25.21 -15.16 3.31
N ALA A 191 25.36 -13.84 3.14
CA ALA A 191 25.49 -13.20 1.83
C ALA A 191 26.75 -13.67 1.08
N GLU A 192 27.87 -13.86 1.78
CA GLU A 192 29.15 -14.28 1.18
C GLU A 192 29.22 -15.80 0.92
N SER A 193 28.34 -16.60 1.54
CA SER A 193 28.41 -18.07 1.45
C SER A 193 28.09 -18.65 0.06
N GLY A 194 27.37 -17.91 -0.79
CA GLY A 194 26.80 -18.42 -2.04
C GLY A 194 25.71 -19.50 -1.85
N ARG A 195 25.32 -19.81 -0.61
CA ARG A 195 24.31 -20.82 -0.26
C ARG A 195 23.00 -20.23 0.25
N HIS A 196 22.86 -18.91 0.27
CA HIS A 196 21.66 -18.24 0.76
C HIS A 196 21.07 -17.34 -0.32
N LEU A 197 19.74 -17.24 -0.31
CA LEU A 197 18.97 -16.26 -1.07
C LEU A 197 18.24 -15.34 -0.10
N TRP A 198 17.97 -14.09 -0.48
CA TRP A 198 17.03 -13.25 0.26
C TRP A 198 15.60 -13.70 0.03
N ASN A 199 14.80 -13.73 1.09
CA ASN A 199 13.36 -13.95 1.00
C ASN A 199 12.67 -12.75 0.36
N ALA A 200 12.05 -12.95 -0.81
CA ALA A 200 11.33 -11.89 -1.53
C ALA A 200 9.93 -11.58 -0.95
N GLY A 201 9.51 -12.27 0.11
CA GLY A 201 8.19 -12.13 0.74
C GLY A 201 7.04 -12.69 -0.09
N LEU A 202 7.34 -13.49 -1.11
CA LEU A 202 6.37 -14.15 -2.00
C LEU A 202 6.21 -15.61 -1.58
N PHE A 203 4.96 -16.09 -1.48
CA PHE A 203 4.66 -17.48 -1.11
C PHE A 203 3.60 -18.06 -2.05
N LEU A 204 3.93 -19.16 -2.72
CA LEU A 204 2.99 -19.91 -3.56
C LEU A 204 2.70 -21.26 -2.91
N CYS A 205 1.43 -21.52 -2.62
CA CYS A 205 1.00 -22.76 -2.00
C CYS A 205 -0.47 -23.06 -2.29
N LYS A 206 -0.93 -24.26 -1.93
CA LYS A 206 -2.38 -24.51 -1.81
C LYS A 206 -2.91 -23.83 -0.55
N ALA A 207 -4.17 -23.38 -0.59
CA ALA A 207 -4.85 -22.83 0.59
C ALA A 207 -4.79 -23.78 1.79
N ARG A 208 -5.09 -25.08 1.58
CA ARG A 208 -4.98 -26.11 2.64
C ARG A 208 -3.57 -26.27 3.21
N SER A 209 -2.53 -26.12 2.38
CA SER A 209 -1.15 -26.29 2.83
C SER A 209 -0.77 -25.16 3.79
N LEU A 210 -1.21 -23.94 3.52
CA LEU A 210 -0.97 -22.82 4.42
C LEU A 210 -1.74 -22.98 5.73
N ILE A 211 -3.01 -23.37 5.66
CA ILE A 211 -3.84 -23.64 6.86
C ILE A 211 -3.19 -24.71 7.73
N ALA A 212 -2.75 -25.83 7.14
CA ALA A 212 -2.05 -26.91 7.87
C ALA A 212 -0.72 -26.43 8.50
N ALA A 213 0.01 -25.52 7.84
CA ALA A 213 1.22 -24.94 8.42
C ALA A 213 0.91 -24.07 9.65
N PHE A 214 -0.19 -23.32 9.63
CA PHE A 214 -0.67 -22.61 10.82
C PHE A 214 -1.11 -23.57 11.93
N GLU A 215 -1.85 -24.64 11.62
CA GLU A 215 -2.24 -25.66 12.61
C GLU A 215 -1.02 -26.26 13.32
N ALA A 216 0.07 -26.50 12.59
CA ALA A 216 1.29 -27.09 13.13
C ALA A 216 2.17 -26.10 13.93
N HIS A 217 2.28 -24.84 13.49
CA HIS A 217 3.32 -23.92 13.97
C HIS A 217 2.80 -22.66 14.67
N ALA A 218 1.52 -22.33 14.49
CA ALA A 218 0.88 -21.15 15.04
C ALA A 218 -0.64 -21.37 15.29
N PRO A 219 -1.03 -22.45 16.01
CA PRO A 219 -2.44 -22.85 16.15
C PRO A 219 -3.31 -21.78 16.84
N ASP A 220 -2.71 -20.92 17.67
CA ASP A 220 -3.42 -19.85 18.37
C ASP A 220 -4.03 -18.80 17.43
N TYR A 221 -3.56 -18.70 16.18
CA TYR A 221 -4.15 -17.82 15.17
C TYR A 221 -5.47 -18.38 14.60
N LEU A 222 -5.67 -19.71 14.59
CA LEU A 222 -6.83 -20.33 13.93
C LEU A 222 -8.16 -19.87 14.51
N PRO A 223 -8.44 -19.99 15.83
CA PRO A 223 -9.77 -19.66 16.35
C PRO A 223 -10.16 -18.18 16.13
N PRO A 224 -9.30 -17.17 16.43
CA PRO A 224 -9.65 -15.77 16.20
C PRO A 224 -9.85 -15.43 14.71
N VAL A 225 -8.98 -15.96 13.83
CA VAL A 225 -9.04 -15.63 12.40
C VAL A 225 -10.21 -16.35 11.72
N THR A 226 -10.47 -17.62 12.04
CA THR A 226 -11.65 -18.34 11.55
C THR A 226 -12.94 -17.65 11.97
N ALA A 227 -13.09 -17.27 13.24
CA ALA A 227 -14.27 -16.54 13.70
C ALA A 227 -14.42 -15.17 13.01
N ALA A 228 -13.31 -14.49 12.72
CA ALA A 228 -13.32 -13.22 11.99
C ALA A 228 -13.80 -13.39 10.54
N VAL A 229 -13.39 -14.48 9.87
CA VAL A 229 -13.80 -14.82 8.50
C VAL A 229 -15.25 -15.30 8.45
N GLU A 230 -15.69 -16.16 9.37
CA GLU A 230 -17.07 -16.66 9.43
C GLU A 230 -18.07 -15.56 9.80
N GLY A 231 -17.67 -14.62 10.65
CA GLY A 231 -18.46 -13.45 11.03
C GLY A 231 -18.35 -12.28 10.06
N ALA A 232 -17.61 -12.43 8.95
CA ALA A 232 -17.37 -11.33 8.02
C ALA A 232 -18.67 -10.83 7.36
N ALA A 233 -18.76 -9.52 7.16
CA ALA A 233 -19.95 -8.89 6.60
C ALA A 233 -19.58 -8.05 5.36
N PRO A 234 -20.43 -8.06 4.31
CA PRO A 234 -20.31 -7.11 3.22
C PRO A 234 -20.41 -5.67 3.72
N ASP A 235 -19.56 -4.79 3.18
CA ASP A 235 -19.50 -3.38 3.52
C ASP A 235 -19.14 -2.60 2.25
N LEU A 236 -20.15 -2.09 1.52
CA LEU A 236 -19.95 -1.21 0.34
C LEU A 236 -19.13 -1.83 -0.78
N GLY A 237 -19.31 -3.14 -1.01
CA GLY A 237 -18.51 -3.89 -1.97
C GLY A 237 -17.19 -4.42 -1.40
N PHE A 238 -16.83 -4.07 -0.17
CA PHE A 238 -15.75 -4.70 0.60
C PHE A 238 -16.28 -5.88 1.43
N LEU A 239 -15.37 -6.70 1.94
CA LEU A 239 -15.65 -7.71 2.97
C LEU A 239 -14.95 -7.29 4.26
N ARG A 240 -15.72 -6.95 5.29
CA ARG A 240 -15.17 -6.58 6.60
C ARG A 240 -15.13 -7.80 7.50
N LEU A 241 -13.94 -8.21 7.92
CA LEU A 241 -13.78 -9.28 8.89
C LEU A 241 -14.35 -8.87 10.25
N ALA A 242 -14.95 -9.80 10.97
CA ALA A 242 -15.49 -9.50 12.29
C ALA A 242 -14.36 -9.22 13.29
N PRO A 243 -14.49 -8.18 14.14
CA PRO A 243 -13.42 -7.80 15.06
C PRO A 243 -13.16 -8.84 16.15
N GLY A 244 -14.20 -9.54 16.63
CA GLY A 244 -14.13 -10.69 17.54
C GLY A 244 -12.96 -10.66 18.54
N THR A 245 -12.16 -11.72 18.53
CA THR A 245 -10.92 -11.85 19.31
C THR A 245 -9.66 -11.47 18.52
N TRP A 246 -9.80 -10.88 17.32
CA TRP A 246 -8.67 -10.50 16.45
C TRP A 246 -7.67 -9.59 17.15
N GLY A 247 -8.15 -8.65 17.97
CA GLY A 247 -7.31 -7.72 18.73
C GLY A 247 -6.42 -8.40 19.80
N GLY A 248 -6.63 -9.68 20.09
CA GLY A 248 -5.77 -10.47 20.97
C GLY A 248 -4.61 -11.17 20.25
N LEU A 249 -4.58 -11.15 18.92
CA LEU A 249 -3.54 -11.81 18.13
C LEU A 249 -2.18 -11.13 18.31
N GLU A 250 -1.13 -11.94 18.28
CA GLU A 250 0.24 -11.45 18.29
C GLU A 250 0.56 -10.76 16.96
N ASP A 251 1.14 -9.55 17.04
CA ASP A 251 1.57 -8.78 15.88
C ASP A 251 2.88 -9.35 15.32
N ARG A 252 2.79 -10.29 14.37
CA ARG A 252 3.94 -10.96 13.74
C ARG A 252 3.76 -11.16 12.24
N SER A 253 4.90 -11.19 11.55
CA SER A 253 4.93 -11.62 10.16
C SER A 253 4.65 -13.12 10.02
N LEU A 254 4.16 -13.52 8.85
CA LEU A 254 4.03 -14.92 8.45
C LEU A 254 5.38 -15.66 8.54
N ASP A 255 6.47 -14.96 8.24
CA ASP A 255 7.83 -15.46 8.31
C ASP A 255 8.17 -15.98 9.71
N TYR A 256 8.00 -15.15 10.73
CA TYR A 256 8.26 -15.53 12.13
C TYR A 256 7.20 -16.48 12.71
N ALA A 257 5.93 -16.27 12.35
CA ALA A 257 4.84 -17.04 12.91
C ALA A 257 4.92 -18.51 12.46
N VAL A 258 5.19 -18.74 11.17
CA VAL A 258 5.06 -20.04 10.52
C VAL A 258 6.33 -20.44 9.76
N MET A 259 6.82 -19.63 8.83
CA MET A 259 7.77 -20.10 7.80
C MET A 259 9.16 -20.45 8.36
N GLU A 260 9.68 -19.68 9.32
CA GLU A 260 10.96 -20.00 9.98
C GLU A 260 10.92 -21.33 10.74
N LYS A 261 9.72 -21.79 11.14
CA LYS A 261 9.50 -23.02 11.92
C LYS A 261 9.06 -24.20 11.06
N ALA A 262 8.57 -23.95 9.86
CA ALA A 262 7.94 -24.94 9.01
C ALA A 262 8.97 -25.87 8.35
N ALA A 263 8.66 -27.17 8.36
CA ALA A 263 9.44 -28.16 7.63
C ALA A 263 8.89 -28.37 6.22
N GLY A 264 9.72 -28.85 5.30
CA GLY A 264 9.28 -29.20 3.94
C GLY A 264 8.99 -28.00 3.04
N LEU A 265 9.49 -26.81 3.38
CA LEU A 265 9.45 -25.64 2.52
C LEU A 265 10.32 -25.86 1.26
N SER A 266 9.95 -25.18 0.19
CA SER A 266 10.73 -25.13 -1.06
C SER A 266 11.05 -23.68 -1.42
N VAL A 267 12.09 -23.49 -2.22
CA VAL A 267 12.50 -22.18 -2.73
C VAL A 267 12.66 -22.23 -4.25
N ALA A 268 12.12 -21.22 -4.93
CA ALA A 268 12.34 -20.94 -6.34
C ALA A 268 13.27 -19.70 -6.45
N PRO A 269 14.47 -19.84 -7.03
CA PRO A 269 15.32 -18.68 -7.31
C PRO A 269 14.62 -17.68 -8.24
N LEU A 270 14.71 -16.40 -7.89
CA LEU A 270 14.08 -15.27 -8.58
C LEU A 270 15.15 -14.23 -8.91
N ASP A 271 15.63 -14.27 -10.14
CA ASP A 271 16.46 -13.22 -10.72
C ASP A 271 15.61 -12.40 -11.69
N ALA A 272 14.88 -11.43 -11.14
CA ALA A 272 13.90 -10.63 -11.88
C ALA A 272 14.01 -9.13 -11.57
N GLY A 273 15.20 -8.68 -11.13
CA GLY A 273 15.44 -7.31 -10.67
C GLY A 273 14.52 -6.91 -9.51
N TRP A 274 14.39 -7.80 -8.52
CA TRP A 274 13.55 -7.58 -7.34
C TRP A 274 14.16 -6.53 -6.39
N SER A 275 13.30 -5.71 -5.78
CA SER A 275 13.67 -4.78 -4.71
C SER A 275 12.45 -4.42 -3.86
N ASP A 276 12.65 -4.25 -2.55
CA ASP A 276 11.58 -3.81 -1.64
C ASP A 276 11.45 -2.28 -1.54
N LEU A 277 12.36 -1.52 -2.16
CA LEU A 277 12.45 -0.06 -2.03
C LEU A 277 12.36 0.41 -0.57
N GLY A 278 13.20 -0.18 0.29
CA GLY A 278 13.17 0.04 1.73
C GLY A 278 13.46 1.48 2.18
N ASP A 279 14.24 2.25 1.41
CA ASP A 279 14.65 3.64 1.67
C ASP A 279 14.90 4.43 0.38
N TRP A 280 15.24 5.72 0.51
CA TRP A 280 15.50 6.59 -0.64
C TRP A 280 16.77 6.23 -1.42
N ALA A 281 17.75 5.59 -0.79
CA ALA A 281 18.93 5.10 -1.49
C ALA A 281 18.56 3.96 -2.45
N ALA A 282 17.70 3.03 -2.02
CA ALA A 282 17.14 1.99 -2.84
C ALA A 282 16.30 2.58 -3.99
N VAL A 283 15.48 3.60 -3.73
CA VAL A 283 14.74 4.31 -4.80
C VAL A 283 15.70 4.91 -5.83
N GLY A 284 16.78 5.58 -5.39
CA GLY A 284 17.80 6.15 -6.26
C GLY A 284 18.46 5.14 -7.20
N GLN A 285 18.71 3.91 -6.73
CA GLN A 285 19.28 2.82 -7.53
C GLN A 285 18.35 2.34 -8.67
N HIS A 286 17.04 2.57 -8.54
CA HIS A 286 16.05 2.23 -9.55
C HIS A 286 15.61 3.42 -10.42
N MET A 287 16.10 4.62 -10.11
CA MET A 287 15.90 5.79 -10.96
C MET A 287 16.93 5.81 -12.09
N ALA A 288 16.54 6.39 -13.23
CA ALA A 288 17.51 6.69 -14.27
C ALA A 288 18.46 7.79 -13.76
N ALA A 289 19.76 7.49 -13.81
CA ALA A 289 20.83 8.41 -13.45
C ALA A 289 21.64 8.83 -14.68
N ASP A 290 22.18 10.04 -14.66
CA ASP A 290 23.16 10.48 -15.67
C ASP A 290 24.57 9.90 -15.41
N ALA A 291 25.55 10.30 -16.22
CA ALA A 291 26.93 9.84 -16.10
C ALA A 291 27.65 10.26 -14.80
N LYS A 292 27.07 11.19 -14.04
CA LYS A 292 27.59 11.66 -12.75
C LYS A 292 26.80 11.08 -11.57
N GLY A 293 25.89 10.13 -11.81
CA GLY A 293 25.05 9.57 -10.76
C GLY A 293 23.94 10.51 -10.29
N VAL A 294 23.55 11.51 -11.10
CA VAL A 294 22.45 12.42 -10.77
C VAL A 294 21.12 11.80 -11.21
N SER A 295 20.27 11.49 -10.25
CA SER A 295 18.90 10.99 -10.45
C SER A 295 17.88 12.09 -10.13
N THR A 296 17.05 12.48 -11.10
CA THR A 296 16.05 13.55 -10.92
C THR A 296 14.62 13.11 -11.23
N SER A 297 13.64 13.66 -10.49
CA SER A 297 12.21 13.49 -10.79
C SER A 297 11.41 14.74 -10.46
N GLY A 298 10.51 15.15 -11.36
CA GLY A 298 9.70 16.37 -11.21
C GLY A 298 10.47 17.65 -11.54
N PRO A 299 9.97 18.84 -11.12
CA PRO A 299 10.60 20.12 -11.40
C PRO A 299 11.91 20.30 -10.61
N VAL A 300 13.03 19.90 -11.22
CA VAL A 300 14.36 19.82 -10.60
C VAL A 300 15.42 20.43 -11.52
N THR A 301 16.35 21.18 -10.94
CA THR A 301 17.57 21.65 -11.62
C THR A 301 18.80 21.23 -10.81
N ALA A 302 19.75 20.54 -11.45
CA ALA A 302 21.01 20.14 -10.85
C ALA A 302 22.18 20.86 -11.53
N VAL A 303 23.01 21.54 -10.76
CA VAL A 303 24.20 22.27 -11.24
C VAL A 303 25.41 21.74 -10.49
N ASP A 304 26.37 21.16 -11.20
CA ASP A 304 27.60 20.60 -10.61
C ASP A 304 27.37 19.59 -9.47
N CYS A 305 26.30 18.81 -9.56
CA CYS A 305 26.01 17.72 -8.63
C CYS A 305 26.65 16.39 -9.07
N GLN A 306 26.82 15.48 -8.11
CA GLN A 306 27.31 14.12 -8.33
C GLN A 306 26.69 13.15 -7.32
N ASP A 307 26.27 11.96 -7.75
CA ASP A 307 25.74 10.91 -6.88
C ASP A 307 24.59 11.42 -5.97
N VAL A 308 23.60 12.09 -6.57
CA VAL A 308 22.47 12.70 -5.85
C VAL A 308 21.12 12.16 -6.32
N VAL A 309 20.15 12.14 -5.40
CA VAL A 309 18.74 11.93 -5.71
C VAL A 309 17.98 13.22 -5.41
N LEU A 310 17.51 13.91 -6.45
CA LEU A 310 16.76 15.16 -6.32
C LEU A 310 15.34 14.95 -6.85
N ARG A 311 14.34 15.13 -6.00
CA ARG A 311 12.95 14.85 -6.35
C ARG A 311 12.01 15.93 -5.85
N SER A 312 11.13 16.43 -6.72
CA SER A 312 10.03 17.30 -6.35
C SER A 312 8.71 16.62 -6.72
N GLU A 313 7.83 16.44 -5.73
CA GLU A 313 6.45 15.95 -5.90
C GLU A 313 5.45 17.08 -6.15
N SER A 314 5.92 18.32 -6.20
CA SER A 314 5.08 19.50 -6.40
C SER A 314 5.39 20.16 -7.74
N GLU A 315 4.35 20.37 -8.55
CA GLU A 315 4.45 21.17 -9.78
C GLU A 315 4.72 22.66 -9.48
N ALA A 316 4.40 23.12 -8.27
CA ALA A 316 4.59 24.50 -7.84
C ALA A 316 6.00 24.78 -7.28
N LEU A 317 6.78 23.75 -6.96
CA LEU A 317 8.12 23.89 -6.38
C LEU A 317 9.21 23.44 -7.35
N GLN A 318 10.18 24.32 -7.57
CA GLN A 318 11.43 24.01 -8.27
C GLN A 318 12.52 23.67 -7.25
N LEU A 319 13.01 22.44 -7.26
CA LEU A 319 14.14 22.01 -6.44
C LEU A 319 15.45 22.27 -7.18
N VAL A 320 16.31 23.14 -6.64
CA VAL A 320 17.61 23.48 -7.25
C VAL A 320 18.76 22.99 -6.37
N GLY A 321 19.54 22.04 -6.88
CA GLY A 321 20.77 21.56 -6.25
C GLY A 321 22.01 22.16 -6.92
N ILE A 322 22.95 22.69 -6.15
CA ILE A 322 24.20 23.27 -6.65
C ILE A 322 25.39 22.70 -5.87
N GLY A 323 26.31 22.03 -6.55
CA GLY A 323 27.55 21.52 -5.96
C GLY A 323 27.37 20.38 -4.95
N LEU A 324 26.22 19.69 -4.98
CA LEU A 324 25.88 18.65 -4.02
C LEU A 324 26.54 17.31 -4.38
N ARG A 325 26.94 16.54 -3.36
CA ARG A 325 27.49 15.18 -3.49
C ARG A 325 26.89 14.25 -2.46
N ASP A 326 26.49 13.05 -2.87
CA ASP A 326 25.95 12.02 -1.98
C ASP A 326 24.70 12.46 -1.20
N VAL A 327 23.90 13.37 -1.78
CA VAL A 327 22.71 13.97 -1.15
C VAL A 327 21.42 13.42 -1.74
N ILE A 328 20.48 13.11 -0.86
CA ILE A 328 19.07 12.87 -1.18
C ILE A 328 18.30 14.12 -0.77
N ALA A 329 17.58 14.74 -1.71
CA ALA A 329 16.65 15.83 -1.44
C ALA A 329 15.29 15.54 -2.07
N VAL A 330 14.24 15.56 -1.24
CA VAL A 330 12.86 15.28 -1.65
C VAL A 330 11.96 16.41 -1.16
N ALA A 331 11.34 17.12 -2.09
CA ALA A 331 10.46 18.24 -1.82
C ALA A 331 8.99 17.88 -2.08
N MET A 332 8.14 18.20 -1.10
CA MET A 332 6.68 18.23 -1.21
C MET A 332 6.17 19.63 -0.88
N ASP A 333 4.89 19.89 -1.14
CA ASP A 333 4.26 21.18 -0.83
C ASP A 333 4.34 21.57 0.65
N ASP A 334 4.41 20.58 1.55
CA ASP A 334 4.31 20.79 3.00
C ASP A 334 5.53 20.33 3.80
N ALA A 335 6.48 19.62 3.17
CA ALA A 335 7.67 19.09 3.83
C ALA A 335 8.82 18.85 2.85
N VAL A 336 10.06 18.97 3.35
CA VAL A 336 11.28 18.69 2.58
C VAL A 336 12.19 17.79 3.42
N LEU A 337 12.69 16.71 2.80
CA LEU A 337 13.81 15.92 3.32
C LEU A 337 15.08 16.32 2.59
N VAL A 338 16.16 16.53 3.35
CA VAL A 338 17.53 16.58 2.83
C VAL A 338 18.38 15.70 3.73
N ALA A 339 19.04 14.71 3.15
CA ALA A 339 19.86 13.75 3.90
C ALA A 339 21.10 13.35 3.10
N ASP A 340 22.14 12.96 3.82
CA ASP A 340 23.23 12.18 3.24
C ASP A 340 22.70 10.79 2.83
N SER A 341 23.07 10.34 1.63
CA SER A 341 22.61 9.07 1.07
C SER A 341 23.00 7.85 1.91
N SER A 342 24.12 7.91 2.65
CA SER A 342 24.57 6.84 3.53
C SER A 342 23.72 6.71 4.80
N ARG A 343 22.88 7.72 5.10
CA ARG A 343 22.03 7.80 6.31
C ARG A 343 20.55 7.66 5.99
N ALA A 344 20.20 7.16 4.79
CA ALA A 344 18.82 7.04 4.34
C ALA A 344 17.91 6.22 5.29
N GLN A 345 18.45 5.24 6.02
CA GLN A 345 17.69 4.46 7.00
C GLN A 345 17.28 5.27 8.25
N GLU A 346 18.00 6.36 8.56
CA GLU A 346 17.74 7.20 9.74
C GLU A 346 16.53 8.14 9.55
N VAL A 347 15.91 8.18 8.37
CA VAL A 347 14.66 8.92 8.12
C VAL A 347 13.57 8.54 9.13
N ARG A 348 13.55 7.29 9.61
CA ARG A 348 12.62 6.87 10.66
C ARG A 348 12.80 7.67 11.96
N GLU A 349 14.04 7.92 12.37
CA GLU A 349 14.36 8.68 13.59
C GLU A 349 13.93 10.15 13.43
N ALA A 350 14.10 10.71 12.23
CA ALA A 350 13.61 12.05 11.92
C ALA A 350 12.07 12.14 12.01
N VAL A 351 11.34 11.13 11.52
CA VAL A 351 9.87 11.06 11.65
C VAL A 351 9.45 10.95 13.12
N GLU A 352 10.14 10.14 13.93
CA GLU A 352 9.89 10.04 15.37
C GLU A 352 10.09 11.38 16.08
N ALA A 353 11.13 12.13 15.72
CA ALA A 353 11.37 13.47 16.24
C ALA A 353 10.25 14.46 15.84
N LEU A 354 9.76 14.39 14.60
CA LEU A 354 8.62 15.19 14.14
C LEU A 354 7.33 14.87 14.92
N ARG A 355 7.05 13.58 15.16
CA ARG A 355 5.90 13.16 16.00
C ARG A 355 6.03 13.71 17.41
N ALA A 356 7.22 13.62 18.01
CA ALA A 356 7.48 14.15 19.35
C ALA A 356 7.28 15.68 19.43
N ALA A 357 7.56 16.39 18.34
CA ALA A 357 7.32 17.83 18.20
C ALA A 357 5.86 18.18 17.88
N GLY A 358 4.98 17.19 17.67
CA GLY A 358 3.59 17.41 17.27
C GLY A 358 3.42 17.94 15.84
N ALA A 359 4.43 17.76 14.97
CA ALA A 359 4.36 18.20 13.59
C ALA A 359 3.42 17.28 12.78
N PRO A 360 2.33 17.80 12.17
CA PRO A 360 1.35 16.98 11.46
C PRO A 360 1.95 16.24 10.25
N GLN A 361 3.01 16.79 9.65
CA GLN A 361 3.73 16.23 8.51
C GLN A 361 4.38 14.88 8.81
N ALA A 362 4.55 14.49 10.07
CA ALA A 362 5.03 13.15 10.41
C ALA A 362 4.08 12.06 9.87
N ASP A 363 2.77 12.33 9.89
CA ASP A 363 1.73 11.29 9.80
C ASP A 363 0.70 11.52 8.71
N GLN A 364 0.36 12.79 8.48
CA GLN A 364 -0.77 13.18 7.65
C GLN A 364 -0.25 13.76 6.34
N LEU A 365 -0.65 13.21 5.20
CA LEU A 365 -0.52 13.91 3.92
C LEU A 365 -1.57 15.03 3.82
N PRO A 366 -1.30 16.08 3.02
CA PRO A 366 -2.30 17.10 2.71
C PRO A 366 -3.58 16.55 2.05
N ARG A 367 -3.49 15.41 1.36
CA ARG A 367 -4.55 14.77 0.59
C ARG A 367 -5.10 13.51 1.27
N ASP A 368 -6.42 13.39 1.33
CA ASP A 368 -7.17 12.24 1.87
C ASP A 368 -8.13 11.67 0.81
N TYR A 369 -8.15 10.34 0.68
CA TYR A 369 -8.95 9.61 -0.30
C TYR A 369 -10.24 9.05 0.33
N ARG A 370 -11.35 9.22 -0.40
CA ARG A 370 -12.71 8.91 0.02
C ARG A 370 -13.41 8.06 -1.06
N PRO A 371 -14.50 7.34 -0.74
CA PRO A 371 -15.17 6.49 -1.73
C PRO A 371 -15.81 7.26 -2.89
N TRP A 372 -15.98 8.57 -2.75
CA TRP A 372 -16.51 9.46 -3.77
C TRP A 372 -15.42 10.24 -4.51
N GLY A 373 -14.13 10.08 -4.17
CA GLY A 373 -13.03 10.86 -4.72
C GLY A 373 -11.98 11.20 -3.67
N TRP A 374 -11.57 12.45 -3.54
CA TRP A 374 -10.58 12.88 -2.55
C TRP A 374 -10.73 14.35 -2.20
N TYR A 375 -10.11 14.76 -1.10
CA TYR A 375 -9.90 16.17 -0.81
C TYR A 375 -8.48 16.43 -0.34
N GLU A 376 -8.07 17.69 -0.46
CA GLU A 376 -6.74 18.14 -0.08
C GLU A 376 -6.85 19.49 0.62
N THR A 377 -6.19 19.63 1.76
CA THR A 377 -6.09 20.92 2.44
C THR A 377 -5.01 21.76 1.77
N LEU A 378 -5.41 22.86 1.13
CA LEU A 378 -4.49 23.77 0.44
C LEU A 378 -3.86 24.79 1.38
N VAL A 379 -4.66 25.31 2.32
CA VAL A 379 -4.21 26.27 3.33
C VAL A 379 -5.10 26.19 4.55
N SER A 380 -4.52 26.37 5.73
CA SER A 380 -5.24 26.48 7.00
C SER A 380 -4.67 27.63 7.81
N GLY A 381 -5.54 28.35 8.50
CA GLY A 381 -5.19 29.38 9.46
C GLY A 381 -6.22 29.41 10.60
N ASP A 382 -6.01 30.29 11.57
CA ASP A 382 -6.79 30.31 12.83
C ASP A 382 -8.31 30.35 12.67
N ARG A 383 -8.80 30.92 11.55
CA ARG A 383 -10.23 31.18 11.31
C ARG A 383 -10.75 30.63 9.99
N PHE A 384 -9.89 29.99 9.20
CA PHE A 384 -10.29 29.47 7.89
C PHE A 384 -9.49 28.22 7.49
N GLN A 385 -10.10 27.41 6.64
CA GLN A 385 -9.45 26.30 5.97
C GLN A 385 -9.93 26.28 4.52
N VAL A 386 -9.02 26.11 3.58
CA VAL A 386 -9.35 25.96 2.16
C VAL A 386 -9.03 24.54 1.74
N LYS A 387 -10.03 23.85 1.19
CA LYS A 387 -9.88 22.51 0.64
C LYS A 387 -10.13 22.52 -0.85
N ARG A 388 -9.35 21.74 -1.59
CA ARG A 388 -9.71 21.26 -2.92
C ARG A 388 -10.41 19.93 -2.76
N ILE A 389 -11.65 19.82 -3.24
CA ILE A 389 -12.41 18.58 -3.20
C ILE A 389 -12.67 18.13 -4.62
N VAL A 390 -12.39 16.87 -4.89
CA VAL A 390 -12.59 16.22 -6.17
C VAL A 390 -13.54 15.05 -5.99
N VAL A 391 -14.64 15.07 -6.74
CA VAL A 391 -15.70 14.05 -6.67
C VAL A 391 -15.78 13.33 -8.01
N GLU A 392 -15.58 12.02 -7.99
CA GLU A 392 -15.67 11.17 -9.17
C GLU A 392 -17.11 11.12 -9.72
N PRO A 393 -17.30 10.83 -11.02
CA PRO A 393 -18.62 10.68 -11.62
C PRO A 393 -19.54 9.75 -10.82
N GLY A 394 -20.73 10.22 -10.47
CA GLY A 394 -21.70 9.47 -9.64
C GLY A 394 -21.36 9.44 -8.14
N GLY A 395 -20.20 9.93 -7.72
CA GLY A 395 -19.80 10.04 -6.33
C GLY A 395 -20.66 11.04 -5.55
N GLN A 396 -20.86 10.78 -4.27
CA GLN A 396 -21.61 11.68 -3.38
C GLN A 396 -20.94 11.77 -2.01
N LEU A 397 -21.06 12.90 -1.33
CA LEU A 397 -20.69 13.02 0.09
C LEU A 397 -21.88 12.57 0.94
N SER A 398 -21.65 12.29 2.23
CA SER A 398 -22.73 12.02 3.16
C SER A 398 -23.59 13.27 3.36
N LEU A 399 -24.88 13.08 3.67
CA LEU A 399 -25.69 14.16 4.20
C LEU A 399 -25.20 14.46 5.60
N GLN A 400 -24.72 15.68 5.83
CA GLN A 400 -24.05 16.06 7.07
C GLN A 400 -24.36 17.50 7.48
N SER A 401 -23.99 17.86 8.71
CA SER A 401 -23.93 19.24 9.17
C SER A 401 -22.74 19.41 10.11
N HIS A 402 -22.35 20.66 10.35
CA HIS A 402 -21.32 21.05 11.31
C HIS A 402 -21.80 22.28 12.09
N LEU A 403 -21.42 22.39 13.36
CA LEU A 403 -21.95 23.41 14.29
C LEU A 403 -21.09 24.66 14.41
N HIS A 404 -19.82 24.62 13.99
CA HIS A 404 -18.86 25.68 14.32
C HIS A 404 -18.26 26.42 13.14
N ARG A 405 -18.65 26.05 11.92
CA ARG A 405 -18.22 26.67 10.68
C ARG A 405 -19.37 26.89 9.70
N ALA A 406 -19.16 27.80 8.76
CA ALA A 406 -19.90 27.91 7.51
C ALA A 406 -18.94 27.59 6.36
N GLU A 407 -19.48 27.22 5.22
CA GLU A 407 -18.67 26.83 4.06
C GLU A 407 -19.11 27.61 2.83
N HIS A 408 -18.14 27.98 1.99
CA HIS A 408 -18.38 28.55 0.67
C HIS A 408 -17.76 27.63 -0.36
N TRP A 409 -18.59 27.08 -1.24
CA TRP A 409 -18.14 26.15 -2.28
C TRP A 409 -18.14 26.87 -3.63
N VAL A 410 -17.02 26.80 -4.34
CA VAL A 410 -16.87 27.32 -5.71
C VAL A 410 -16.56 26.15 -6.63
N VAL A 411 -17.40 25.92 -7.63
CA VAL A 411 -17.17 24.85 -8.61
C VAL A 411 -16.16 25.32 -9.64
N VAL A 412 -15.02 24.63 -9.72
CA VAL A 412 -13.93 24.96 -10.64
C VAL A 412 -14.07 24.20 -11.95
N ALA A 413 -14.53 22.94 -11.90
CA ALA A 413 -14.73 22.10 -13.08
C ALA A 413 -15.91 21.14 -12.85
N GLY A 414 -16.74 20.93 -13.88
CA GLY A 414 -17.90 20.03 -13.84
C GLY A 414 -19.19 20.65 -13.27
N THR A 415 -20.12 19.79 -12.84
CA THR A 415 -21.41 20.20 -12.25
C THR A 415 -21.62 19.51 -10.91
N ALA A 416 -21.83 20.30 -9.87
CA ALA A 416 -22.22 19.83 -8.55
C ALA A 416 -23.73 19.76 -8.41
N LYS A 417 -24.25 18.70 -7.81
CA LYS A 417 -25.58 18.65 -7.22
C LYS A 417 -25.43 18.90 -5.73
N VAL A 418 -25.90 20.06 -5.27
CA VAL A 418 -25.81 20.48 -3.88
C VAL A 418 -27.19 20.44 -3.23
N THR A 419 -27.30 19.73 -2.12
CA THR A 419 -28.49 19.73 -1.26
C THR A 419 -28.19 20.61 -0.06
N ILE A 420 -29.05 21.58 0.25
CA ILE A 420 -29.05 22.33 1.52
C ILE A 420 -30.46 22.30 2.08
N GLU A 421 -30.60 21.77 3.29
CA GLU A 421 -31.88 21.39 3.91
C GLU A 421 -32.70 20.49 2.97
N GLU A 422 -33.81 21.00 2.44
CA GLU A 422 -34.71 20.29 1.52
C GLU A 422 -34.53 20.72 0.06
N THR A 423 -33.65 21.70 -0.20
CA THR A 423 -33.47 22.27 -1.54
C THR A 423 -32.29 21.62 -2.24
N GLU A 424 -32.52 21.07 -3.42
CA GLU A 424 -31.46 20.60 -4.33
C GLU A 424 -31.21 21.63 -5.43
N THR A 425 -29.96 22.00 -5.64
CA THR A 425 -29.52 22.97 -6.66
C THR A 425 -28.36 22.39 -7.45
N LEU A 426 -28.36 22.61 -8.77
CA LEU A 426 -27.19 22.36 -9.61
C LEU A 426 -26.32 23.60 -9.63
N VAL A 427 -25.02 23.43 -9.36
CA VAL A 427 -24.01 24.48 -9.37
C VAL A 427 -22.95 24.08 -10.40
N THR A 428 -22.73 24.93 -11.39
CA THR A 428 -21.83 24.68 -12.53
C THR A 428 -20.55 25.49 -12.43
N GLU A 429 -19.62 25.31 -13.36
CA GLU A 429 -18.31 25.97 -13.37
C GLU A 429 -18.42 27.49 -13.16
N ASN A 430 -17.55 28.02 -12.29
CA ASN A 430 -17.50 29.42 -11.88
C ASN A 430 -18.73 29.92 -11.09
N GLU A 431 -19.70 29.05 -10.79
CA GLU A 431 -20.75 29.34 -9.82
C GLU A 431 -20.32 28.94 -8.40
N SER A 432 -21.02 29.48 -7.41
CA SER A 432 -20.73 29.21 -6.01
C SER A 432 -21.99 29.11 -5.17
N ILE A 433 -21.88 28.42 -4.04
CA ILE A 433 -22.97 28.29 -3.08
C ILE A 433 -22.43 28.42 -1.66
N TYR A 434 -23.22 29.10 -0.82
CA TYR A 434 -22.93 29.28 0.59
C TYR A 434 -23.72 28.26 1.41
N VAL A 435 -23.02 27.53 2.28
CA VAL A 435 -23.59 26.56 3.22
C VAL A 435 -23.62 27.20 4.60
N PRO A 436 -24.80 27.56 5.12
CA PRO A 436 -24.92 28.18 6.43
C PRO A 436 -24.48 27.25 7.57
N LEU A 437 -24.01 27.85 8.66
CA LEU A 437 -23.67 27.12 9.88
C LEU A 437 -24.88 26.32 10.40
N GLY A 438 -24.64 25.05 10.74
CA GLY A 438 -25.68 24.12 11.22
C GLY A 438 -26.59 23.54 10.15
N ALA A 439 -26.51 24.03 8.90
CA ALA A 439 -27.38 23.56 7.83
C ALA A 439 -27.03 22.12 7.43
N ARG A 440 -28.07 21.29 7.21
CA ARG A 440 -27.88 19.97 6.62
C ARG A 440 -27.53 20.11 5.15
N HIS A 441 -26.42 19.56 4.73
CA HIS A 441 -25.95 19.72 3.36
C HIS A 441 -25.31 18.45 2.81
N ARG A 442 -25.29 18.37 1.48
CA ARG A 442 -24.67 17.28 0.72
C ARG A 442 -24.16 17.77 -0.62
N LEU A 443 -22.99 17.29 -1.01
CA LEU A 443 -22.43 17.46 -2.35
C LEU A 443 -22.53 16.14 -3.13
N GLY A 444 -22.86 16.19 -4.41
CA GLY A 444 -22.74 15.06 -5.33
C GLY A 444 -22.30 15.47 -6.72
N ASN A 445 -21.71 14.53 -7.45
CA ASN A 445 -21.39 14.69 -8.87
C ASN A 445 -22.39 13.85 -9.70
N PRO A 446 -23.47 14.44 -10.22
CA PRO A 446 -24.41 13.74 -11.10
C PRO A 446 -23.86 13.54 -12.53
N GLY A 447 -22.69 14.11 -12.83
CA GLY A 447 -22.09 14.15 -14.15
C GLY A 447 -21.37 12.87 -14.54
N LYS A 448 -20.81 12.89 -15.75
CA LYS A 448 -19.95 11.84 -16.32
C LYS A 448 -18.47 12.22 -16.34
N VAL A 449 -18.15 13.42 -15.89
CA VAL A 449 -16.78 13.95 -15.77
C VAL A 449 -16.51 14.26 -14.32
N GLN A 450 -15.23 14.30 -13.95
CA GLN A 450 -14.81 14.61 -12.58
C GLN A 450 -15.25 16.03 -12.19
N LEU A 451 -15.78 16.17 -10.97
CA LEU A 451 -16.16 17.44 -10.37
C LEU A 451 -15.02 17.93 -9.48
N THR A 452 -14.58 19.18 -9.67
CA THR A 452 -13.60 19.83 -8.79
C THR A 452 -14.21 21.07 -8.17
N LEU A 453 -14.14 21.20 -6.84
CA LEU A 453 -14.49 22.42 -6.13
C LEU A 453 -13.38 22.92 -5.21
N ILE A 454 -13.43 24.21 -4.92
CA ILE A 454 -12.74 24.82 -3.79
C ILE A 454 -13.77 25.09 -2.69
N GLU A 455 -13.52 24.53 -1.52
CA GLU A 455 -14.27 24.78 -0.31
C GLU A 455 -13.49 25.74 0.58
N VAL A 456 -14.10 26.86 0.96
CA VAL A 456 -13.59 27.77 1.97
C VAL A 456 -14.44 27.62 3.22
N GLN A 457 -13.85 27.01 4.25
CA GLN A 457 -14.45 26.91 5.57
C GLN A 457 -14.08 28.14 6.39
N THR A 458 -15.06 28.73 7.08
CA THR A 458 -14.82 29.85 8.01
C THR A 458 -15.54 29.61 9.33
N GLY A 459 -14.83 29.75 10.45
CA GLY A 459 -15.37 29.35 11.75
C GLY A 459 -14.46 29.63 12.92
N ARG A 460 -14.91 29.24 14.12
CA ARG A 460 -14.07 29.21 15.34
C ARG A 460 -13.42 27.84 15.54
N TYR A 461 -13.97 26.81 14.92
CA TYR A 461 -13.49 25.44 14.98
C TYR A 461 -13.71 24.79 13.61
N LEU A 462 -12.68 24.13 13.10
CA LEU A 462 -12.61 23.58 11.74
C LEU A 462 -12.24 22.08 11.73
N GLY A 463 -12.24 21.45 12.90
CA GLY A 463 -12.02 20.01 13.02
C GLY A 463 -13.16 19.21 12.40
N GLU A 464 -12.87 18.02 11.89
CA GLU A 464 -13.87 17.14 11.27
C GLU A 464 -14.71 16.34 12.28
N ASP A 465 -14.37 16.40 13.56
CA ASP A 465 -15.05 15.74 14.68
C ASP A 465 -16.36 16.44 15.10
N ASP A 466 -16.63 17.66 14.61
CA ASP A 466 -17.91 18.35 14.79
C ASP A 466 -18.99 17.94 13.77
N ILE A 467 -18.66 17.04 12.85
CA ILE A 467 -19.54 16.63 11.75
C ILE A 467 -20.58 15.63 12.25
N THR A 468 -21.86 15.99 12.14
CA THR A 468 -22.98 15.07 12.34
C THR A 468 -23.43 14.48 11.00
N ARG A 469 -23.43 13.15 10.86
CA ARG A 469 -23.87 12.45 9.63
C ARG A 469 -25.31 11.95 9.78
N TYR A 470 -26.17 12.31 8.83
CA TYR A 470 -27.59 11.94 8.82
C TYR A 470 -27.93 10.86 7.80
N GLY A 471 -27.11 10.73 6.76
CA GLY A 471 -27.28 9.71 5.74
C GLY A 471 -25.97 9.52 5.02
N ASP A 472 -25.27 8.44 5.35
CA ASP A 472 -24.07 8.01 4.65
C ASP A 472 -24.38 6.78 3.80
N ILE A 473 -24.32 6.95 2.48
CA ILE A 473 -24.43 5.81 1.56
C ILE A 473 -23.17 4.95 1.56
N TYR A 474 -22.11 5.41 2.23
CA TYR A 474 -20.83 4.72 2.40
C TYR A 474 -20.58 4.23 3.83
N ALA A 475 -21.64 4.06 4.64
CA ALA A 475 -21.61 3.43 5.97
C ALA A 475 -20.41 3.82 6.87
N ARG A 476 -19.87 5.03 6.75
CA ARG A 476 -18.77 5.50 7.59
C ARG A 476 -19.36 5.80 8.96
N LYS A 477 -18.73 5.22 9.99
CA LYS A 477 -19.13 5.44 11.38
C LYS A 477 -18.82 6.86 11.84
#